data_AF-A0A7S2EI30-F1
#
_entry.id   AF-A0A7S2EI30-F1
#
_cell.length_a   1.000
_cell.length_b   1.000
_cell.length_c   1.000
_cell.angle_alpha   90.00
_cell.angle_beta   90.00
_cell.angle_gamma   90.00
#
_symmetry.space_group_name_H-M   'P 1'
#
loop_
_entity.id
_entity.type
_entity.pdbx_description
1 polymer ?
#
loop_
_entity_poly.entity_id
_entity_poly.type
_entity_poly.pdbx_seq_one_letter_code
_entity_poly.pdbx_strand_id
1 'polypeptide(L)'
;DGVLCPSGTFNSLGRKTDSDAFCAPCGVAGHGQFFGETDCDTSDQKSILEKIYYDLRGGQWEVNDGWVTADSVCDWFGVTCTDDREFVIGITLEDNGMKGAVPKDIFSLPRLESLKLKKNDIEFSFDGIGSAVYLHTLSLSETSLTRLDGIGMAKDSLKYLHLTNNNLGQIPDEIYQLTNLEDLYMNYNEISSSLSTKIGLLTNLKNLFLFHNKITGSLPTELGNLKNLKVLALGENYLSGEIPTELNRLTNIEIIALQREAGETAPGIGGPLEPKSDIEIGKGFTGLLPPFDGLPKIRELYLGSNSLHGEIPNEFLSSADKSAVIKVDLTMNDLEGEFPDFLKEFGQMKMYAAGNRFNGMAQSLCSKDNWMGGEVSVSGCNAILCPPGTFNIYGRAASAETPCEDCPYTYEADFYGSIECLPTHTETYSDKEVLQLFYEATGGAHL
;
A
#
# COMPACT_ATOMS: atom_id res chain seq x y z
N ASP A 1 39.98 45.63 26.52
CA ASP A 1 38.68 45.75 27.24
C ASP A 1 37.46 45.57 26.34
N GLY A 2 37.49 44.64 25.38
CA GLY A 2 36.28 44.29 24.62
C GLY A 2 35.72 42.96 25.11
N VAL A 3 34.56 42.98 25.76
CA VAL A 3 33.84 41.75 26.14
C VAL A 3 33.31 41.10 24.86
N LEU A 4 33.59 39.81 24.64
CA LEU A 4 33.04 39.04 23.52
C LEU A 4 31.51 39.15 23.49
N CYS A 5 30.91 39.10 22.31
CA CYS A 5 29.45 39.05 22.22
C CYS A 5 28.93 37.83 23.01
N PRO A 6 27.96 38.01 23.92
CA PRO A 6 27.34 36.88 24.62
C PRO A 6 26.76 35.86 23.64
N SER A 7 26.74 34.57 24.05
CA SER A 7 25.98 33.54 23.34
C SER A 7 24.54 34.01 23.07
N GLY A 8 24.06 33.77 21.85
CA GLY A 8 22.78 34.24 21.33
C GLY A 8 22.80 35.68 20.79
N THR A 9 23.98 36.30 20.65
CA THR A 9 24.13 37.65 20.09
C THR A 9 25.36 37.77 19.19
N PHE A 10 25.31 38.66 18.19
CA PHE A 10 26.39 38.84 17.21
C PHE A 10 26.62 40.31 16.84
N ASN A 11 27.78 40.61 16.28
CA ASN A 11 28.04 41.80 15.45
C ASN A 11 29.25 41.52 14.56
N SER A 12 29.54 42.34 13.55
CA SER A 12 30.64 42.10 12.59
C SER A 12 32.05 41.96 13.20
N LEU A 13 32.23 42.26 14.49
CA LEU A 13 33.50 42.20 15.20
C LEU A 13 33.59 41.07 16.24
N GLY A 14 32.47 40.38 16.54
CA GLY A 14 32.41 39.34 17.57
C GLY A 14 32.66 39.85 18.99
N ARG A 15 32.66 41.16 19.21
CA ARG A 15 32.97 41.75 20.51
C ARG A 15 32.40 43.15 20.62
N LYS A 16 32.18 43.58 21.85
CA LYS A 16 31.85 44.98 22.16
C LYS A 16 33.12 45.82 22.08
N THR A 17 33.00 46.99 21.46
CA THR A 17 34.03 48.04 21.45
C THR A 17 33.45 49.34 21.99
N ASP A 18 34.29 50.22 22.52
CA ASP A 18 33.89 51.51 23.12
C ASP A 18 33.17 52.46 22.13
N SER A 19 33.21 52.14 20.84
CA SER A 19 32.43 52.76 19.78
C SER A 19 31.27 51.86 19.34
N ASP A 20 30.04 52.17 19.76
CA ASP A 20 28.71 51.82 19.21
C ASP A 20 28.42 50.40 18.67
N ALA A 21 29.33 49.43 18.83
CA ALA A 21 29.17 48.06 18.36
C ALA A 21 28.40 47.24 19.40
N PHE A 22 27.07 47.35 19.37
CA PHE A 22 26.18 46.52 20.17
C PHE A 22 26.04 45.13 19.54
N CYS A 23 26.02 44.09 20.37
CA CYS A 23 25.70 42.74 19.90
C CYS A 23 24.19 42.64 19.75
N ALA A 24 23.72 42.40 18.53
CA ALA A 24 22.30 42.20 18.24
C ALA A 24 21.88 40.78 18.64
N PRO A 25 20.67 40.56 19.17
CA PRO A 25 20.18 39.21 19.43
C PRO A 25 20.05 38.43 18.13
N CYS A 26 20.46 37.17 18.13
CA CYS A 26 20.02 36.23 17.13
C CYS A 26 18.50 36.08 17.26
N GLY A 27 17.77 36.23 16.14
CA GLY A 27 16.32 36.09 16.13
C GLY A 27 15.87 34.71 16.62
N VAL A 28 14.57 34.48 16.72
CA VAL A 28 13.98 33.24 17.28
C VAL A 28 14.43 31.95 16.57
N ALA A 29 15.09 32.05 15.41
CA ALA A 29 15.63 30.96 14.60
C ALA A 29 17.16 30.88 14.54
N GLY A 30 17.91 31.81 15.16
CA GLY A 30 19.37 31.79 15.19
C GLY A 30 19.88 31.40 16.57
N HIS A 31 20.64 30.30 16.66
CA HIS A 31 21.30 29.90 17.91
C HIS A 31 22.77 30.27 17.85
N GLY A 32 23.13 31.40 18.45
CA GLY A 32 24.53 31.69 18.70
C GLY A 32 25.07 30.86 19.87
N GLN A 33 25.71 29.73 19.60
CA GLN A 33 26.20 28.81 20.63
C GLN A 33 27.48 29.30 21.33
N PHE A 34 28.24 30.21 20.72
CA PHE A 34 29.56 30.59 21.20
C PHE A 34 29.67 32.07 21.55
N PHE A 35 30.56 32.38 22.49
CA PHE A 35 30.89 33.77 22.78
C PHE A 35 31.73 34.36 21.64
N GLY A 36 31.29 35.50 21.14
CA GLY A 36 31.99 36.32 20.18
C GLY A 36 31.72 36.02 18.72
N GLU A 37 30.49 35.58 18.41
CA GLU A 37 30.05 35.35 17.05
C GLU A 37 29.96 36.62 16.21
N THR A 38 30.40 36.51 14.96
CA THR A 38 30.45 37.63 14.01
C THR A 38 29.23 37.74 13.10
N ASP A 39 28.43 36.68 13.01
CA ASP A 39 27.19 36.56 12.22
C ASP A 39 26.25 35.56 12.93
N CYS A 40 24.92 35.75 12.85
CA CYS A 40 23.96 34.73 13.31
C CYS A 40 23.75 33.76 12.15
N ASP A 41 24.44 32.64 12.24
CA ASP A 41 24.81 31.90 11.06
C ASP A 41 23.65 31.12 10.42
N THR A 42 23.32 31.46 9.18
CA THR A 42 22.60 30.55 8.26
C THR A 42 23.39 29.25 8.00
N SER A 43 24.65 29.15 8.45
CA SER A 43 25.52 27.97 8.29
C SER A 43 25.19 26.77 9.17
N ASP A 44 24.26 26.82 10.13
CA ASP A 44 23.94 25.59 10.86
C ASP A 44 23.26 24.56 9.93
N GLN A 45 22.46 25.03 8.96
CA GLN A 45 21.92 24.16 7.91
C GLN A 45 23.05 23.49 7.10
N LYS A 46 24.06 24.28 6.71
CA LYS A 46 25.24 23.74 6.01
C LYS A 46 25.97 22.72 6.87
N SER A 47 26.20 23.01 8.14
CA SER A 47 26.85 22.09 9.08
C SER A 47 26.06 20.78 9.27
N ILE A 48 24.73 20.86 9.37
CA ILE A 48 23.84 19.68 9.42
C ILE A 48 23.97 18.86 8.14
N LEU A 49 23.93 19.49 6.96
CA LEU A 49 24.06 18.77 5.69
C LEU A 49 25.49 18.22 5.50
N GLU A 50 26.55 18.93 5.87
CA GLU A 50 27.92 18.40 5.85
C GLU A 50 28.04 17.18 6.77
N LYS A 51 27.39 17.21 7.94
CA LYS A 51 27.32 16.05 8.83
C LYS A 51 26.61 14.86 8.18
N ILE A 52 25.50 15.08 7.47
CA ILE A 52 24.83 14.04 6.66
C ILE A 52 25.81 13.46 5.64
N TYR A 53 26.53 14.32 4.91
CA TYR A 53 27.52 13.87 3.93
C TYR A 53 28.60 13.01 4.56
N TYR A 54 29.21 13.42 5.66
CA TYR A 54 30.29 12.63 6.28
C TYR A 54 29.77 11.35 6.96
N ASP A 55 28.68 11.43 7.74
CA ASP A 55 28.13 10.30 8.49
C ASP A 55 27.59 9.21 7.56
N LEU A 56 27.07 9.59 6.37
CA LEU A 56 26.48 8.68 5.40
C LEU A 56 27.41 8.33 4.23
N ARG A 57 28.72 8.59 4.38
CA ARG A 57 29.78 8.27 3.40
C ARG A 57 29.58 8.92 2.03
N GLY A 58 29.31 10.21 2.02
CA GLY A 58 29.08 11.07 0.86
C GLY A 58 30.05 10.92 -0.30
N GLY A 59 31.33 10.67 -0.01
CA GLY A 59 32.33 10.42 -1.06
C GLY A 59 32.15 9.11 -1.83
N GLN A 60 31.23 8.23 -1.42
CA GLN A 60 30.92 6.95 -2.04
C GLN A 60 29.51 6.89 -2.64
N TRP A 61 28.74 7.97 -2.57
CA TRP A 61 27.42 8.03 -3.17
C TRP A 61 27.52 7.93 -4.69
N GLU A 62 26.45 7.45 -5.33
CA GLU A 62 26.39 7.39 -6.80
C GLU A 62 26.39 8.80 -7.40
N VAL A 63 25.67 9.73 -6.77
CA VAL A 63 25.60 11.14 -7.13
C VAL A 63 25.77 12.00 -5.88
N ASN A 64 26.78 12.86 -5.89
CA ASN A 64 27.08 13.80 -4.81
C ASN A 64 27.46 15.20 -5.32
N ASP A 65 26.97 15.58 -6.51
CA ASP A 65 27.30 16.86 -7.13
C ASP A 65 27.05 18.03 -6.18
N GLY A 66 28.03 18.94 -6.09
CA GLY A 66 27.95 20.16 -5.27
C GLY A 66 28.15 19.94 -3.77
N TRP A 67 27.92 18.74 -3.23
CA TRP A 67 28.13 18.46 -1.80
C TRP A 67 29.56 18.80 -1.39
N VAL A 68 29.70 19.52 -0.28
CA VAL A 68 30.96 20.07 0.29
C VAL A 68 31.84 20.93 -0.64
N THR A 69 31.45 21.11 -1.90
CA THR A 69 32.26 21.78 -2.94
C THR A 69 31.62 23.08 -3.43
N ALA A 70 30.29 23.15 -3.48
CA ALA A 70 29.58 24.37 -3.82
C ALA A 70 29.43 25.31 -2.61
N ASP A 71 29.44 26.62 -2.87
CA ASP A 71 29.33 27.65 -1.84
C ASP A 71 27.99 27.57 -1.09
N SER A 72 26.90 27.43 -1.84
CA SER A 72 25.53 27.30 -1.31
C SER A 72 25.08 25.84 -1.25
N VAL A 73 24.46 25.45 -0.14
CA VAL A 73 23.79 24.14 0.00
C VAL A 73 22.64 23.95 -0.98
N CYS A 74 22.05 25.05 -1.47
CA CYS A 74 20.96 25.02 -2.43
C CYS A 74 21.42 24.66 -3.85
N ASP A 75 22.73 24.50 -4.07
CA ASP A 75 23.32 23.97 -5.31
C ASP A 75 23.73 22.49 -5.16
N TRP A 76 23.48 21.87 -4.00
CA TRP A 76 23.84 20.48 -3.74
C TRP A 76 22.79 19.54 -4.34
N PHE A 77 23.26 18.45 -4.95
CA PHE A 77 22.38 17.44 -5.52
C PHE A 77 21.35 16.95 -4.50
N GLY A 78 20.08 16.93 -4.89
CA GLY A 78 18.99 16.48 -4.04
C GLY A 78 18.50 17.50 -3.00
N VAL A 79 19.17 18.64 -2.82
CA VAL A 79 18.73 19.70 -1.90
C VAL A 79 17.79 20.66 -2.62
N THR A 80 16.63 20.93 -2.02
CA THR A 80 15.66 21.93 -2.47
C THR A 80 15.55 23.02 -1.42
N CYS A 81 15.60 24.28 -1.84
CA CYS A 81 15.46 25.44 -0.98
C CYS A 81 14.22 26.27 -1.32
N THR A 82 13.88 27.20 -0.43
CA THR A 82 12.92 28.29 -0.70
C THR A 82 13.34 29.15 -1.90
N ASP A 83 12.40 29.91 -2.47
CA ASP A 83 12.65 30.80 -3.62
C ASP A 83 13.73 31.86 -3.36
N ASP A 84 13.80 32.35 -2.12
CA ASP A 84 14.84 33.27 -1.63
C ASP A 84 16.17 32.58 -1.30
N ARG A 85 16.22 31.24 -1.41
CA ARG A 85 17.36 30.37 -1.11
C ARG A 85 17.86 30.44 0.33
N GLU A 86 17.04 30.93 1.27
CA GLU A 86 17.43 31.06 2.68
C GLU A 86 17.30 29.73 3.45
N PHE A 87 16.34 28.88 3.09
CA PHE A 87 16.02 27.67 3.87
C PHE A 87 15.97 26.42 3.01
N VAL A 88 16.54 25.33 3.54
CA VAL A 88 16.37 23.99 2.99
C VAL A 88 14.97 23.50 3.34
N ILE A 89 14.20 23.15 2.31
CA ILE A 89 12.83 22.62 2.42
C ILE A 89 12.76 21.14 2.03
N GLY A 90 13.68 20.66 1.20
CA GLY A 90 13.65 19.29 0.70
C GLY A 90 15.02 18.66 0.62
N ILE A 91 15.12 17.39 0.98
CA ILE A 91 16.28 16.54 0.74
C ILE A 91 15.80 15.26 0.06
N THR A 92 16.26 15.02 -1.18
CA THR A 92 15.94 13.85 -2.00
C THR A 92 17.23 13.17 -2.44
N LEU A 93 17.58 12.08 -1.75
CA LEU A 93 18.79 11.29 -2.00
C LEU A 93 18.42 9.81 -2.15
N GLU A 94 17.37 9.53 -2.91
CA GLU A 94 16.87 8.17 -3.15
C GLU A 94 17.86 7.38 -4.02
N ASP A 95 18.00 6.08 -3.76
CA ASP A 95 18.78 5.13 -4.55
C ASP A 95 20.21 5.63 -4.83
N ASN A 96 20.93 6.00 -3.76
CA ASN A 96 22.21 6.71 -3.89
C ASN A 96 23.37 5.99 -3.17
N GLY A 97 23.18 4.72 -2.80
CA GLY A 97 24.19 3.90 -2.15
C GLY A 97 24.61 4.38 -0.75
N MET A 98 23.79 5.20 -0.08
CA MET A 98 24.13 5.80 1.21
C MET A 98 24.26 4.73 2.29
N LYS A 99 25.25 4.90 3.19
CA LYS A 99 25.53 3.96 4.29
C LYS A 99 25.87 4.67 5.58
N GLY A 100 25.25 4.28 6.67
CA GLY A 100 25.51 4.81 8.02
C GLY A 100 24.25 5.30 8.71
N ALA A 101 24.42 5.95 9.86
CA ALA A 101 23.30 6.46 10.65
C ALA A 101 22.92 7.89 10.22
N VAL A 102 21.64 8.10 9.93
CA VAL A 102 21.12 9.44 9.63
C VAL A 102 21.18 10.30 10.89
N PRO A 103 21.85 11.45 10.87
CA PRO A 103 21.99 12.28 12.06
C PRO A 103 20.65 12.92 12.44
N LYS A 104 20.23 12.78 13.70
CA LYS A 104 18.99 13.38 14.24
C LYS A 104 18.92 14.90 14.08
N ASP A 105 20.06 15.55 13.94
CA ASP A 105 20.18 17.00 13.73
C ASP A 105 19.45 17.46 12.46
N ILE A 106 19.20 16.55 11.51
CA ILE A 106 18.38 16.80 10.31
C ILE A 106 16.99 17.37 10.64
N PHE A 107 16.41 16.98 11.78
CA PHE A 107 15.10 17.47 12.22
C PHE A 107 15.15 18.88 12.83
N SER A 108 16.33 19.46 12.98
CA SER A 108 16.53 20.85 13.40
C SER A 108 16.53 21.83 12.22
N LEU A 109 16.46 21.33 10.99
CA LEU A 109 16.32 22.17 9.81
C LEU A 109 15.00 22.97 9.89
N PRO A 110 15.06 24.31 9.82
CA PRO A 110 13.98 25.19 10.28
C PRO A 110 12.71 25.12 9.43
N ARG A 111 12.82 24.68 8.17
CA ARG A 111 11.70 24.56 7.22
C ARG A 111 11.69 23.25 6.45
N LEU A 112 12.26 22.18 7.03
CA LEU A 112 12.26 20.89 6.34
C LEU A 112 10.82 20.39 6.15
N GLU A 113 10.42 20.30 4.89
CA GLU A 113 9.08 19.88 4.44
C GLU A 113 9.08 18.44 3.91
N SER A 114 10.17 18.03 3.26
CA SER A 114 10.29 16.71 2.62
C SER A 114 11.66 16.08 2.84
N LEU A 115 11.66 14.85 3.36
CA LEU A 115 12.85 14.01 3.47
C LEU A 115 12.64 12.67 2.76
N LYS A 116 13.42 12.41 1.71
CA LYS A 116 13.30 11.21 0.87
C LYS A 116 14.64 10.52 0.75
N LEU A 117 14.74 9.35 1.39
CA LEU A 117 15.97 8.55 1.49
C LEU A 117 15.75 7.11 1.03
N LYS A 118 14.70 6.88 0.21
CA LYS A 118 14.31 5.56 -0.30
C LYS A 118 15.52 4.81 -0.88
N LYS A 119 15.55 3.48 -0.71
CA LYS A 119 16.51 2.56 -1.35
C LYS A 119 17.96 2.92 -1.01
N ASN A 120 18.23 3.00 0.29
CA ASN A 120 19.57 3.21 0.83
C ASN A 120 19.82 2.30 2.02
N ASP A 121 21.07 1.95 2.26
CA ASP A 121 21.49 1.07 3.35
C ASP A 121 21.81 1.89 4.61
N ILE A 122 20.79 2.54 5.15
CA ILE A 122 20.90 3.52 6.24
C ILE A 122 20.28 3.02 7.54
N GLU A 123 20.86 3.44 8.66
CA GLU A 123 20.23 3.33 9.98
C GLU A 123 19.45 4.63 10.25
N PHE A 124 18.14 4.52 10.46
CA PHE A 124 17.27 5.68 10.69
C PHE A 124 16.64 5.64 12.08
N SER A 125 16.69 6.76 12.80
CA SER A 125 16.01 6.97 14.07
C SER A 125 15.01 8.13 13.94
N PHE A 126 13.87 8.01 14.61
CA PHE A 126 12.87 9.08 14.71
C PHE A 126 13.13 10.04 15.87
N ASP A 127 14.24 9.89 16.58
CA ASP A 127 14.63 10.79 17.67
C ASP A 127 14.70 12.24 17.19
N GLY A 128 13.95 13.13 17.83
CA GLY A 128 13.92 14.55 17.48
C GLY A 128 12.98 14.93 16.34
N ILE A 129 12.28 13.97 15.72
CA ILE A 129 11.35 14.25 14.60
C ILE A 129 10.26 15.28 14.95
N GLY A 130 9.88 15.39 16.22
CA GLY A 130 8.92 16.39 16.70
C GLY A 130 9.38 17.84 16.56
N SER A 131 10.68 18.09 16.37
CA SER A 131 11.22 19.43 16.05
C SER A 131 10.92 19.85 14.61
N ALA A 132 10.74 18.88 13.70
CA ALA A 132 10.48 19.12 12.29
C ALA A 132 8.98 19.38 12.04
N VAL A 133 8.48 20.51 12.55
CA VAL A 133 7.05 20.86 12.52
C VAL A 133 6.49 21.10 11.11
N TYR A 134 7.35 21.31 10.11
CA TYR A 134 6.98 21.48 8.70
C TYR A 134 7.05 20.18 7.88
N LEU A 135 7.59 19.10 8.44
CA LEU A 135 7.85 17.85 7.73
C LEU A 135 6.53 17.15 7.40
N HIS A 136 6.07 17.27 6.16
CA HIS A 136 4.85 16.61 5.69
C HIS A 136 5.14 15.32 4.91
N THR A 137 6.32 15.18 4.30
CA THR A 137 6.69 14.01 3.50
C THR A 137 7.92 13.33 4.07
N LEU A 138 7.78 12.05 4.42
CA LEU A 138 8.90 11.19 4.82
C LEU A 138 8.87 9.89 4.00
N SER A 139 9.92 9.66 3.22
CA SER A 139 10.10 8.42 2.45
C SER A 139 11.35 7.68 2.90
N LEU A 140 11.11 6.49 3.45
CA LEU A 140 12.10 5.53 3.96
C LEU A 140 11.77 4.13 3.43
N SER A 141 11.27 4.04 2.20
CA SER A 141 11.02 2.75 1.56
C SER A 141 12.34 2.08 1.20
N GLU A 142 12.46 0.75 1.30
CA GLU A 142 13.71 0.04 0.96
C GLU A 142 14.93 0.52 1.78
N THR A 143 14.75 0.76 3.10
CA THR A 143 15.85 1.17 4.00
C THR A 143 16.06 0.20 5.16
N SER A 144 15.60 -1.04 5.03
CA SER A 144 15.76 -2.12 6.03
C SER A 144 15.22 -1.79 7.42
N LEU A 145 14.22 -0.89 7.53
CA LEU A 145 13.62 -0.51 8.82
C LEU A 145 12.96 -1.71 9.50
N THR A 146 13.20 -1.86 10.81
CA THR A 146 12.58 -2.92 11.62
C THR A 146 11.57 -2.40 12.64
N ARG A 147 11.64 -1.11 12.99
CA ARG A 147 10.83 -0.47 14.03
C ARG A 147 10.57 1.01 13.72
N LEU A 148 9.52 1.57 14.31
CA LEU A 148 9.08 2.97 14.09
C LEU A 148 8.97 3.78 15.39
N ASP A 149 9.61 3.35 16.48
CA ASP A 149 9.50 4.00 17.78
C ASP A 149 9.83 5.49 17.69
N GLY A 150 8.98 6.32 18.29
CA GLY A 150 9.12 7.77 18.27
C GLY A 150 8.44 8.46 17.09
N ILE A 151 7.96 7.72 16.06
CA ILE A 151 7.25 8.33 14.92
C ILE A 151 6.04 9.17 15.36
N GLY A 152 5.36 8.79 16.45
CA GLY A 152 4.21 9.51 16.98
C GLY A 152 4.50 10.97 17.38
N MET A 153 5.77 11.35 17.56
CA MET A 153 6.16 12.74 17.80
C MET A 153 5.93 13.64 16.58
N ALA A 154 5.74 13.07 15.39
CA ALA A 154 5.44 13.78 14.15
C ALA A 154 3.93 13.90 13.84
N LYS A 155 3.06 13.63 14.84
CA LYS A 155 1.59 13.63 14.69
C LYS A 155 1.00 14.92 14.10
N ASP A 156 1.64 16.05 14.35
CA ASP A 156 1.14 17.36 13.96
C ASP A 156 1.62 17.77 12.55
N SER A 157 2.63 17.10 11.99
CA SER A 157 3.29 17.51 10.74
C SER A 157 3.10 16.52 9.58
N LEU A 158 3.23 15.21 9.82
CA LEU A 158 3.27 14.22 8.73
C LEU A 158 1.93 14.05 8.01
N LYS A 159 2.01 14.01 6.67
CA LYS A 159 0.89 13.74 5.76
C LYS A 159 1.15 12.55 4.84
N TYR A 160 2.39 12.37 4.40
CA TYR A 160 2.79 11.34 3.44
C TYR A 160 3.93 10.51 4.05
N LEU A 161 3.65 9.24 4.36
CA LEU A 161 4.60 8.33 4.99
C LEU A 161 4.79 7.07 4.12
N HIS A 162 5.97 6.94 3.54
CA HIS A 162 6.31 5.83 2.63
C HIS A 162 7.35 4.89 3.26
N LEU A 163 6.91 3.69 3.62
CA LEU A 163 7.67 2.65 4.32
C LEU A 163 7.62 1.30 3.59
N THR A 164 7.33 1.32 2.29
CA THR A 164 7.27 0.11 1.44
C THR A 164 8.58 -0.66 1.47
N ASN A 165 8.51 -1.99 1.43
CA ASN A 165 9.69 -2.87 1.29
C ASN A 165 10.74 -2.67 2.39
N ASN A 166 10.30 -2.85 3.65
CA ASN A 166 11.16 -2.85 4.84
C ASN A 166 10.95 -4.16 5.63
N ASN A 167 11.49 -4.26 6.83
CA ASN A 167 11.42 -5.43 7.70
C ASN A 167 10.52 -5.18 8.93
N LEU A 168 9.45 -4.38 8.78
CA LEU A 168 8.55 -4.04 9.88
C LEU A 168 7.70 -5.24 10.27
N GLY A 169 7.74 -5.66 11.54
CA GLY A 169 6.96 -6.80 12.05
C GLY A 169 5.57 -6.48 12.59
N GLN A 170 5.27 -5.21 12.86
CA GLN A 170 3.98 -4.75 13.38
C GLN A 170 3.72 -3.27 13.03
N ILE A 171 2.46 -2.86 13.07
CA ILE A 171 2.07 -1.43 13.03
C ILE A 171 1.99 -0.94 14.48
N PRO A 172 2.93 -0.10 14.97
CA PRO A 172 2.88 0.39 16.34
C PRO A 172 1.74 1.40 16.54
N ASP A 173 1.26 1.51 17.78
CA ASP A 173 0.16 2.41 18.16
C ASP A 173 0.40 3.88 17.80
N GLU A 174 1.66 4.27 17.70
CA GLU A 174 2.12 5.62 17.34
C GLU A 174 1.70 6.03 15.93
N ILE A 175 1.56 5.08 14.99
CA ILE A 175 1.05 5.36 13.64
C ILE A 175 -0.39 5.89 13.68
N TYR A 176 -1.22 5.35 14.58
CA TYR A 176 -2.61 5.80 14.71
C TYR A 176 -2.74 7.18 15.37
N GLN A 177 -1.65 7.76 15.88
CA GLN A 177 -1.60 9.13 16.40
C GLN A 177 -1.40 10.17 15.29
N LEU A 178 -0.93 9.74 14.10
CA LEU A 178 -0.64 10.62 12.96
C LEU A 178 -1.93 10.98 12.20
N THR A 179 -2.86 11.66 12.87
CA THR A 179 -4.21 11.93 12.35
C THR A 179 -4.24 12.86 11.13
N ASN A 180 -3.13 13.53 10.81
CA ASN A 180 -2.95 14.31 9.60
C ASN A 180 -2.52 13.49 8.37
N LEU A 181 -2.24 12.19 8.52
CA LEU A 181 -1.87 11.33 7.41
C LEU A 181 -2.95 11.31 6.33
N GLU A 182 -2.51 11.55 5.10
CA GLU A 182 -3.27 11.37 3.87
C GLU A 182 -2.84 10.07 3.18
N ASP A 183 -1.54 9.77 3.17
CA ASP A 183 -1.00 8.60 2.48
C ASP A 183 -0.12 7.78 3.42
N LEU A 184 -0.44 6.48 3.53
CA LEU A 184 0.32 5.52 4.29
C LEU A 184 0.64 4.29 3.44
N TYR A 185 1.93 4.12 3.13
CA TYR A 185 2.46 3.00 2.37
C TYR A 185 3.33 2.13 3.28
N MET A 186 2.89 0.91 3.57
CA MET A 186 3.59 -0.08 4.40
C MET A 186 3.52 -1.48 3.77
N ASN A 187 3.25 -1.56 2.47
CA ASN A 187 3.22 -2.79 1.70
C ASN A 187 4.62 -3.43 1.56
N TYR A 188 4.67 -4.73 1.29
CA TYR A 188 5.92 -5.53 1.27
C TYR A 188 6.70 -5.40 2.58
N ASN A 189 6.08 -5.72 3.70
CA ASN A 189 6.77 -5.80 5.00
C ASN A 189 6.48 -7.18 5.64
N GLU A 190 6.92 -7.36 6.87
CA GLU A 190 6.74 -8.60 7.64
C GLU A 190 5.63 -8.47 8.70
N ILE A 191 4.67 -7.55 8.49
CA ILE A 191 3.67 -7.19 9.51
C ILE A 191 2.75 -8.38 9.75
N SER A 192 2.79 -8.99 10.94
CA SER A 192 2.02 -10.20 11.25
C SER A 192 0.88 -10.01 12.25
N SER A 193 0.76 -8.81 12.83
CA SER A 193 -0.31 -8.45 13.77
C SER A 193 -1.65 -8.21 13.04
N SER A 194 -2.77 -8.27 13.78
CA SER A 194 -4.07 -7.84 13.24
C SER A 194 -4.17 -6.32 13.10
N LEU A 195 -5.07 -5.86 12.24
CA LEU A 195 -5.35 -4.43 12.09
C LEU A 195 -6.14 -3.90 13.30
N SER A 196 -5.61 -2.87 13.96
CA SER A 196 -6.24 -2.28 15.15
C SER A 196 -7.49 -1.48 14.78
N THR A 197 -8.50 -1.47 15.66
CA THR A 197 -9.68 -0.60 15.55
C THR A 197 -9.31 0.89 15.52
N LYS A 198 -8.13 1.24 16.05
CA LYS A 198 -7.57 2.60 16.00
C LYS A 198 -7.29 3.11 14.59
N ILE A 199 -7.30 2.24 13.57
CA ILE A 199 -7.20 2.68 12.17
C ILE A 199 -8.28 3.71 11.82
N GLY A 200 -9.47 3.62 12.43
CA GLY A 200 -10.56 4.58 12.22
C GLY A 200 -10.29 6.00 12.74
N LEU A 201 -9.17 6.24 13.45
CA LEU A 201 -8.74 7.57 13.87
C LEU A 201 -8.08 8.37 12.73
N LEU A 202 -7.56 7.70 11.70
CA LEU A 202 -6.84 8.32 10.58
C LEU A 202 -7.81 8.91 9.54
N THR A 203 -8.76 9.74 9.97
CA THR A 203 -9.88 10.19 9.14
C THR A 203 -9.51 11.04 7.91
N ASN A 204 -8.29 11.57 7.85
CA ASN A 204 -7.74 12.28 6.69
C ASN A 204 -7.15 11.36 5.62
N LEU A 205 -7.01 10.05 5.92
CA LEU A 205 -6.36 9.10 5.05
C LEU A 205 -7.13 8.95 3.73
N LYS A 206 -6.39 9.07 2.63
CA LYS A 206 -6.82 8.94 1.24
C LYS A 206 -6.31 7.62 0.66
N ASN A 207 -5.08 7.23 1.00
CA ASN A 207 -4.45 6.04 0.44
C ASN A 207 -3.86 5.17 1.56
N LEU A 208 -4.31 3.92 1.63
CA LEU A 208 -3.79 2.92 2.56
C LEU A 208 -3.29 1.70 1.79
N PHE A 209 -1.97 1.49 1.79
CA PHE A 209 -1.32 0.34 1.16
C PHE A 209 -0.63 -0.53 2.21
N LEU A 210 -1.21 -1.70 2.46
CA LEU A 210 -0.71 -2.74 3.39
C LEU A 210 -0.62 -4.12 2.73
N PHE A 211 -0.79 -4.20 1.41
CA PHE A 211 -0.70 -5.46 0.66
C PHE A 211 0.71 -6.08 0.75
N HIS A 212 0.85 -7.39 0.54
CA HIS A 212 2.08 -8.14 0.85
C HIS A 212 2.60 -7.92 2.26
N ASN A 213 1.80 -8.35 3.22
CA ASN A 213 2.25 -8.51 4.59
C ASN A 213 1.76 -9.87 5.10
N LYS A 214 1.85 -10.07 6.40
CA LYS A 214 1.37 -11.27 7.09
C LYS A 214 0.19 -10.93 8.02
N ILE A 215 -0.56 -9.86 7.75
CA ILE A 215 -1.62 -9.34 8.63
C ILE A 215 -2.70 -10.40 8.79
N THR A 216 -3.10 -10.66 10.03
CA THR A 216 -4.08 -11.69 10.41
C THR A 216 -5.37 -11.09 10.98
N GLY A 217 -6.37 -11.93 11.26
CA GLY A 217 -7.62 -11.52 11.91
C GLY A 217 -8.64 -10.91 10.94
N SER A 218 -9.72 -10.35 11.50
CA SER A 218 -10.81 -9.73 10.75
C SER A 218 -10.59 -8.25 10.49
N LEU A 219 -11.24 -7.72 9.45
CA LEU A 219 -11.27 -6.28 9.22
C LEU A 219 -12.05 -5.56 10.32
N PRO A 220 -11.50 -4.51 10.96
CA PRO A 220 -12.23 -3.71 11.93
C PRO A 220 -13.32 -2.88 11.24
N THR A 221 -14.50 -2.79 11.86
CA THR A 221 -15.64 -2.01 11.34
C THR A 221 -15.33 -0.50 11.30
N GLU A 222 -14.37 -0.05 12.11
CA GLU A 222 -13.87 1.32 12.15
C GLU A 222 -13.20 1.78 10.84
N LEU A 223 -12.84 0.87 9.94
CA LEU A 223 -12.44 1.24 8.56
C LEU A 223 -13.53 2.10 7.89
N GLY A 224 -14.80 1.84 8.18
CA GLY A 224 -15.91 2.65 7.67
C GLY A 224 -15.91 4.12 8.12
N ASN A 225 -15.05 4.53 9.06
CA ASN A 225 -14.88 5.92 9.48
C ASN A 225 -13.99 6.74 8.53
N LEU A 226 -13.23 6.10 7.65
CA LEU A 226 -12.24 6.75 6.77
C LEU A 226 -12.89 7.39 5.53
N LYS A 227 -13.71 8.42 5.73
CA LYS A 227 -14.54 9.02 4.66
C LYS A 227 -13.75 9.61 3.49
N ASN A 228 -12.49 9.95 3.70
CA ASN A 228 -11.61 10.50 2.66
C ASN A 228 -10.88 9.42 1.87
N LEU A 229 -11.01 8.15 2.26
CA LEU A 229 -10.28 7.04 1.66
C LEU A 229 -10.72 6.83 0.21
N LYS A 230 -9.72 6.75 -0.66
CA LYS A 230 -9.82 6.49 -2.10
C LYS A 230 -9.28 5.11 -2.46
N VAL A 231 -8.20 4.69 -1.80
CA VAL A 231 -7.58 3.39 -2.04
C VAL A 231 -7.42 2.64 -0.72
N LEU A 232 -7.99 1.44 -0.67
CA LEU A 232 -7.80 0.46 0.39
C LEU A 232 -7.16 -0.80 -0.21
N ALA A 233 -5.85 -0.97 -0.02
CA ALA A 233 -5.11 -2.11 -0.55
C ALA A 233 -4.55 -2.97 0.59
N LEU A 234 -5.25 -4.06 0.91
CA LEU A 234 -4.90 -5.02 1.95
C LEU A 234 -4.68 -6.45 1.41
N GLY A 235 -4.68 -6.63 0.08
CA GLY A 235 -4.51 -7.93 -0.54
C GLY A 235 -3.23 -8.65 -0.13
N GLU A 236 -3.17 -9.96 -0.36
CA GLU A 236 -1.97 -10.77 -0.14
C GLU A 236 -1.49 -10.76 1.32
N ASN A 237 -2.47 -10.77 2.23
CA ASN A 237 -2.35 -10.95 3.67
C ASN A 237 -3.07 -12.24 4.11
N TYR A 238 -3.04 -12.54 5.41
CA TYR A 238 -3.76 -13.66 6.04
C TYR A 238 -5.04 -13.20 6.75
N LEU A 239 -5.72 -12.19 6.19
CA LEU A 239 -6.99 -11.67 6.70
C LEU A 239 -8.10 -12.72 6.55
N SER A 240 -9.05 -12.72 7.48
CA SER A 240 -10.12 -13.73 7.55
C SER A 240 -11.41 -13.18 8.15
N GLY A 241 -12.47 -13.99 8.19
CA GLY A 241 -13.79 -13.57 8.69
C GLY A 241 -14.62 -12.85 7.63
N GLU A 242 -15.70 -12.18 8.04
CA GLU A 242 -16.59 -11.48 7.11
C GLU A 242 -16.05 -10.11 6.71
N ILE A 243 -16.36 -9.67 5.49
CA ILE A 243 -16.12 -8.29 5.05
C ILE A 243 -17.17 -7.38 5.71
N PRO A 244 -16.78 -6.39 6.53
CA PRO A 244 -17.73 -5.58 7.30
C PRO A 244 -18.55 -4.67 6.38
N THR A 245 -19.87 -4.64 6.59
CA THR A 245 -20.80 -3.80 5.83
C THR A 245 -20.52 -2.29 5.99
N GLU A 246 -19.81 -1.89 7.04
CA GLU A 246 -19.36 -0.53 7.28
C GLU A 246 -18.47 0.03 6.17
N LEU A 247 -17.83 -0.83 5.35
CA LEU A 247 -17.13 -0.39 4.15
C LEU A 247 -18.05 0.33 3.17
N ASN A 248 -19.36 0.03 3.13
CA ASN A 248 -20.33 0.76 2.29
C ASN A 248 -20.46 2.25 2.66
N ARG A 249 -19.88 2.68 3.80
CA ARG A 249 -19.90 4.08 4.20
C ARG A 249 -18.71 4.88 3.61
N LEU A 250 -17.83 4.28 2.81
CA LEU A 250 -16.65 4.89 2.20
C LEU A 250 -16.99 5.58 0.88
N THR A 251 -17.73 6.69 0.93
CA THR A 251 -18.30 7.34 -0.26
C THR A 251 -17.29 7.91 -1.26
N ASN A 252 -16.01 8.05 -0.88
CA ASN A 252 -14.92 8.49 -1.76
C ASN A 252 -14.06 7.35 -2.31
N ILE A 253 -14.33 6.09 -1.94
CA ILE A 253 -13.50 4.95 -2.34
C ILE A 253 -13.57 4.72 -3.84
N GLU A 254 -12.41 4.54 -4.44
CA GLU A 254 -12.21 4.26 -5.86
C GLU A 254 -11.69 2.83 -6.05
N ILE A 255 -10.87 2.33 -5.11
CA ILE A 255 -10.26 1.00 -5.18
C ILE A 255 -10.36 0.28 -3.83
N ILE A 256 -10.87 -0.95 -3.85
CA ILE A 256 -10.80 -1.90 -2.73
C ILE A 256 -10.08 -3.16 -3.22
N ALA A 257 -8.97 -3.51 -2.59
CA ALA A 257 -8.19 -4.71 -2.90
C ALA A 257 -7.99 -5.57 -1.65
N LEU A 258 -8.69 -6.71 -1.60
CA LEU A 258 -8.76 -7.67 -0.50
C LEU A 258 -8.52 -9.12 -0.99
N GLN A 259 -7.98 -9.28 -2.20
CA GLN A 259 -7.65 -10.60 -2.78
C GLN A 259 -6.53 -11.28 -2.00
N ARG A 260 -6.50 -12.62 -1.94
CA ARG A 260 -5.41 -13.34 -1.24
C ARG A 260 -4.14 -13.53 -2.04
N GLU A 261 -4.25 -13.55 -3.36
CA GLU A 261 -3.12 -13.80 -4.26
C GLU A 261 -3.07 -12.71 -5.32
N ALA A 262 -1.87 -12.32 -5.72
CA ALA A 262 -1.68 -11.55 -6.93
C ALA A 262 -2.21 -12.38 -8.11
N GLY A 263 -3.16 -11.83 -8.86
CA GLY A 263 -3.58 -12.32 -10.16
C GLY A 263 -3.20 -11.32 -11.25
N GLU A 264 -3.25 -11.74 -12.53
CA GLU A 264 -3.13 -10.84 -13.69
C GLU A 264 -4.14 -9.67 -13.62
N THR A 265 -5.21 -9.87 -12.88
CA THR A 265 -6.30 -8.92 -12.67
C THR A 265 -5.93 -7.78 -11.73
N ALA A 266 -4.85 -7.78 -10.93
CA ALA A 266 -4.54 -6.69 -9.99
C ALA A 266 -3.21 -5.92 -10.26
N PRO A 267 -2.96 -5.40 -11.48
CA PRO A 267 -1.68 -4.77 -11.81
C PRO A 267 -1.46 -3.46 -11.03
N GLY A 268 -0.33 -3.36 -10.33
CA GLY A 268 0.10 -2.15 -9.60
C GLY A 268 -0.41 -2.03 -8.16
N ILE A 269 -1.32 -2.91 -7.73
CA ILE A 269 -1.86 -2.99 -6.35
C ILE A 269 -1.72 -4.42 -5.78
N GLY A 270 -1.12 -5.33 -6.56
CA GLY A 270 -0.68 -6.65 -6.14
C GLY A 270 0.80 -6.88 -6.50
N GLY A 271 1.31 -8.02 -6.04
CA GLY A 271 2.67 -8.50 -6.19
C GLY A 271 3.14 -8.86 -7.56
N PRO A 272 4.45 -9.17 -7.67
CA PRO A 272 4.84 -10.23 -8.59
C PRO A 272 4.00 -11.48 -8.32
N LEU A 273 3.58 -12.17 -9.40
CA LEU A 273 2.93 -13.47 -9.34
C LEU A 273 3.90 -14.50 -8.75
N GLU A 274 4.03 -14.55 -7.43
CA GLU A 274 4.80 -15.59 -6.75
C GLU A 274 3.86 -16.67 -6.23
N PRO A 275 3.97 -17.92 -6.70
CA PRO A 275 3.23 -19.03 -6.12
C PRO A 275 3.70 -19.23 -4.67
N LYS A 276 2.89 -18.82 -3.71
CA LYS A 276 3.13 -19.11 -2.30
C LYS A 276 2.79 -20.57 -2.05
N SER A 277 3.81 -21.42 -1.93
CA SER A 277 3.68 -22.86 -1.66
C SER A 277 3.14 -23.20 -0.26
N ASP A 278 2.94 -22.21 0.61
CA ASP A 278 2.69 -22.42 2.05
C ASP A 278 1.39 -21.74 2.54
N ILE A 279 0.31 -21.74 1.75
CA ILE A 279 -1.00 -21.19 2.17
C ILE A 279 -1.78 -22.26 2.96
N GLU A 280 -1.30 -22.59 4.16
CA GLU A 280 -2.05 -23.46 5.10
C GLU A 280 -2.56 -22.71 6.36
N ILE A 281 -2.78 -21.39 6.28
CA ILE A 281 -3.49 -20.66 7.34
C ILE A 281 -4.66 -19.85 6.77
N GLY A 282 -5.88 -20.31 7.05
CA GLY A 282 -7.15 -19.64 6.77
C GLY A 282 -7.68 -19.80 5.34
N LYS A 283 -9.00 -19.69 5.19
CA LYS A 283 -9.73 -19.68 3.90
C LYS A 283 -9.88 -18.27 3.28
N GLY A 284 -9.29 -17.25 3.91
CA GLY A 284 -9.52 -15.85 3.55
C GLY A 284 -10.82 -15.30 4.11
N PHE A 285 -11.37 -14.30 3.44
CA PHE A 285 -12.68 -13.76 3.75
C PHE A 285 -13.78 -14.79 3.49
N THR A 286 -14.74 -14.86 4.41
CA THR A 286 -15.89 -15.79 4.38
C THR A 286 -17.21 -15.02 4.43
N GLY A 287 -18.33 -15.73 4.37
CA GLY A 287 -19.67 -15.14 4.48
C GLY A 287 -20.20 -14.66 3.12
N LEU A 288 -21.29 -13.90 3.17
CA LEU A 288 -21.94 -13.36 1.97
C LEU A 288 -21.14 -12.20 1.36
N LEU A 289 -21.16 -12.09 0.03
CA LEU A 289 -20.63 -10.93 -0.69
C LEU A 289 -21.40 -9.65 -0.27
N PRO A 290 -20.75 -8.63 0.31
CA PRO A 290 -21.43 -7.37 0.60
C PRO A 290 -21.91 -6.69 -0.70
N PRO A 291 -23.00 -5.92 -0.67
CA PRO A 291 -23.53 -5.30 -1.88
C PRO A 291 -22.68 -4.14 -2.40
N PHE A 292 -21.84 -3.49 -1.58
CA PHE A 292 -21.07 -2.31 -2.02
C PHE A 292 -21.96 -1.22 -2.66
N ASP A 293 -23.19 -1.10 -2.16
CA ASP A 293 -24.27 -0.24 -2.67
C ASP A 293 -24.15 1.22 -2.21
N GLY A 294 -23.18 1.55 -1.36
CA GLY A 294 -22.90 2.92 -0.89
C GLY A 294 -21.64 3.56 -1.50
N LEU A 295 -21.08 3.00 -2.57
CA LEU A 295 -19.77 3.37 -3.13
C LEU A 295 -19.88 4.02 -4.52
N PRO A 296 -20.31 5.29 -4.64
CA PRO A 296 -20.59 5.91 -5.93
C PRO A 296 -19.35 6.12 -6.82
N LYS A 297 -18.15 6.18 -6.21
CA LYS A 297 -16.88 6.43 -6.92
C LYS A 297 -16.07 5.18 -7.21
N ILE A 298 -16.55 3.99 -6.82
CA ILE A 298 -15.80 2.75 -7.01
C ILE A 298 -15.49 2.52 -8.50
N ARG A 299 -14.27 2.08 -8.75
CA ARG A 299 -13.74 1.74 -10.07
C ARG A 299 -13.16 0.34 -10.08
N GLU A 300 -12.51 -0.07 -8.99
CA GLU A 300 -11.87 -1.39 -8.91
C GLU A 300 -12.18 -2.10 -7.59
N LEU A 301 -12.63 -3.34 -7.68
CA LEU A 301 -12.95 -4.21 -6.54
C LEU A 301 -12.30 -5.57 -6.74
N TYR A 302 -11.30 -5.89 -5.92
CA TYR A 302 -10.57 -7.15 -5.97
C TYR A 302 -10.85 -7.98 -4.71
N LEU A 303 -11.59 -9.08 -4.87
CA LEU A 303 -11.97 -10.02 -3.82
C LEU A 303 -11.58 -11.47 -4.18
N GLY A 304 -10.74 -11.64 -5.20
CA GLY A 304 -10.33 -12.96 -5.69
C GLY A 304 -9.62 -13.83 -4.66
N SER A 305 -9.69 -15.14 -4.85
CA SER A 305 -9.04 -16.16 -4.01
C SER A 305 -9.48 -16.08 -2.54
N ASN A 306 -10.78 -16.00 -2.27
CA ASN A 306 -11.35 -16.00 -0.92
C ASN A 306 -12.36 -17.16 -0.76
N SER A 307 -13.18 -17.17 0.28
CA SER A 307 -14.26 -18.15 0.50
C SER A 307 -15.60 -17.45 0.72
N LEU A 308 -15.85 -16.38 -0.04
CA LEU A 308 -17.15 -15.73 -0.11
C LEU A 308 -18.14 -16.67 -0.78
N HIS A 309 -19.36 -16.77 -0.26
CA HIS A 309 -20.37 -17.70 -0.75
C HIS A 309 -21.74 -17.04 -0.92
N GLY A 310 -22.71 -17.80 -1.43
CA GLY A 310 -24.04 -17.33 -1.75
C GLY A 310 -24.09 -16.60 -3.11
N GLU A 311 -25.24 -16.01 -3.40
CA GLU A 311 -25.46 -15.29 -4.66
C GLU A 311 -24.84 -13.89 -4.65
N ILE A 312 -24.54 -13.35 -5.83
CA ILE A 312 -24.23 -11.92 -5.98
C ILE A 312 -25.51 -11.13 -5.67
N PRO A 313 -25.53 -10.25 -4.67
CA PRO A 313 -26.75 -9.57 -4.23
C PRO A 313 -27.29 -8.60 -5.31
N ASN A 314 -28.61 -8.42 -5.37
CA ASN A 314 -29.26 -7.59 -6.40
C ASN A 314 -28.84 -6.12 -6.38
N GLU A 315 -28.43 -5.62 -5.23
CA GLU A 315 -27.97 -4.25 -5.02
C GLU A 315 -26.48 -4.08 -5.30
N PHE A 316 -25.79 -5.13 -5.78
CA PHE A 316 -24.35 -5.13 -5.99
C PHE A 316 -23.89 -3.97 -6.87
N LEU A 317 -23.09 -3.06 -6.30
CA LEU A 317 -22.59 -1.84 -6.95
C LEU A 317 -23.70 -0.95 -7.52
N SER A 318 -24.90 -0.97 -6.93
CA SER A 318 -26.07 -0.23 -7.42
C SER A 318 -25.85 1.29 -7.46
N SER A 319 -25.09 1.88 -6.52
CA SER A 319 -24.76 3.31 -6.53
C SER A 319 -23.57 3.71 -7.40
N ALA A 320 -22.80 2.75 -7.91
CA ALA A 320 -21.65 3.04 -8.73
C ALA A 320 -22.06 3.71 -10.06
N ASP A 321 -21.23 4.63 -10.53
CA ASP A 321 -21.43 5.30 -11.81
C ASP A 321 -21.40 4.31 -12.99
N LYS A 322 -22.59 4.01 -13.54
CA LYS A 322 -22.80 3.02 -14.61
C LYS A 322 -22.12 3.39 -15.94
N SER A 323 -21.70 4.65 -16.10
CA SER A 323 -21.01 5.13 -17.30
C SER A 323 -19.50 4.90 -17.26
N ALA A 324 -18.94 4.70 -16.07
CA ALA A 324 -17.53 4.45 -15.88
C ALA A 324 -17.13 3.02 -16.24
N VAL A 325 -15.85 2.83 -16.52
CA VAL A 325 -15.26 1.49 -16.58
C VAL A 325 -15.08 0.99 -15.15
N ILE A 326 -15.74 -0.12 -14.83
CA ILE A 326 -15.62 -0.77 -13.52
C ILE A 326 -14.99 -2.14 -13.69
N LYS A 327 -14.03 -2.45 -12.82
CA LYS A 327 -13.34 -3.73 -12.76
C LYS A 327 -13.65 -4.43 -11.46
N VAL A 328 -14.07 -5.67 -11.55
CA VAL A 328 -14.43 -6.51 -10.42
C VAL A 328 -13.78 -7.86 -10.60
N ASP A 329 -13.11 -8.32 -9.57
CA ASP A 329 -12.53 -9.65 -9.48
C ASP A 329 -13.11 -10.39 -8.29
N LEU A 330 -13.92 -11.40 -8.59
CA LEU A 330 -14.52 -12.36 -7.66
C LEU A 330 -13.99 -13.78 -7.91
N THR A 331 -12.88 -13.94 -8.65
CA THR A 331 -12.35 -15.26 -9.00
C THR A 331 -12.08 -16.11 -7.76
N MET A 332 -12.11 -17.44 -7.91
CA MET A 332 -11.69 -18.37 -6.86
C MET A 332 -12.39 -18.11 -5.51
N ASN A 333 -13.72 -18.19 -5.51
CA ASN A 333 -14.58 -18.09 -4.34
C ASN A 333 -15.63 -19.22 -4.36
N ASP A 334 -16.58 -19.23 -3.42
CA ASP A 334 -17.67 -20.20 -3.34
C ASP A 334 -19.04 -19.56 -3.74
N LEU A 335 -19.03 -18.52 -4.58
CA LEU A 335 -20.26 -17.84 -5.01
C LEU A 335 -21.09 -18.76 -5.90
N GLU A 336 -22.41 -18.68 -5.78
CA GLU A 336 -23.35 -19.58 -6.45
C GLU A 336 -24.52 -18.84 -7.10
N GLY A 337 -25.43 -19.60 -7.72
CA GLY A 337 -26.64 -19.08 -8.36
C GLY A 337 -26.43 -18.67 -9.83
N GLU A 338 -27.38 -17.89 -10.33
CA GLU A 338 -27.35 -17.35 -11.70
C GLU A 338 -26.50 -16.08 -11.74
N PHE A 339 -25.61 -15.99 -12.73
CA PHE A 339 -24.82 -14.79 -12.95
C PHE A 339 -25.74 -13.61 -13.34
N PRO A 340 -25.73 -12.49 -12.58
CA PRO A 340 -26.87 -11.59 -12.49
C PRO A 340 -27.10 -10.69 -13.71
N ASP A 341 -28.34 -10.67 -14.19
CA ASP A 341 -28.80 -9.84 -15.33
C ASP A 341 -28.73 -8.33 -15.06
N PHE A 342 -28.92 -7.88 -13.81
CA PHE A 342 -28.90 -6.46 -13.46
C PHE A 342 -27.56 -5.79 -13.77
N LEU A 343 -26.46 -6.55 -13.83
CA LEU A 343 -25.16 -5.98 -14.21
C LEU A 343 -25.18 -5.39 -15.62
N LYS A 344 -26.13 -5.78 -16.48
CA LYS A 344 -26.30 -5.17 -17.81
C LYS A 344 -26.52 -3.66 -17.78
N GLU A 345 -26.80 -3.05 -16.63
CA GLU A 345 -26.88 -1.59 -16.52
C GLU A 345 -25.52 -0.90 -16.73
N PHE A 346 -24.40 -1.60 -16.47
CA PHE A 346 -23.06 -1.06 -16.67
C PHE A 346 -22.70 -1.01 -18.17
N GLY A 347 -22.28 0.16 -18.64
CA GLY A 347 -21.88 0.36 -20.03
C GLY A 347 -20.58 -0.35 -20.38
N GLN A 348 -19.59 -0.28 -19.47
CA GLN A 348 -18.27 -0.89 -19.60
C GLN A 348 -17.89 -1.57 -18.28
N MET A 349 -17.70 -2.89 -18.31
CA MET A 349 -17.33 -3.66 -17.12
C MET A 349 -16.29 -4.72 -17.46
N LYS A 350 -15.32 -4.91 -16.57
CA LYS A 350 -14.39 -6.04 -16.56
C LYS A 350 -14.69 -6.89 -15.33
N MET A 351 -15.41 -7.99 -15.52
CA MET A 351 -15.91 -8.85 -14.47
C MET A 351 -15.24 -10.21 -14.55
N TYR A 352 -14.37 -10.51 -13.59
CA TYR A 352 -13.66 -11.79 -13.47
C TYR A 352 -14.32 -12.60 -12.36
N ALA A 353 -14.87 -13.77 -12.67
CA ALA A 353 -15.65 -14.56 -11.71
C ALA A 353 -15.45 -16.09 -11.87
N ALA A 354 -14.41 -16.49 -12.60
CA ALA A 354 -14.03 -17.90 -12.77
C ALA A 354 -13.67 -18.57 -11.44
N GLY A 355 -13.79 -19.89 -11.36
CA GLY A 355 -13.53 -20.64 -10.13
C GLY A 355 -14.56 -20.37 -9.02
N ASN A 356 -15.83 -20.24 -9.40
CA ASN A 356 -16.99 -20.19 -8.49
C ASN A 356 -17.97 -21.32 -8.85
N ARG A 357 -19.15 -21.32 -8.23
CA ARG A 357 -20.21 -22.33 -8.39
C ARG A 357 -21.45 -21.81 -9.14
N PHE A 358 -21.25 -20.91 -10.10
CA PHE A 358 -22.35 -20.37 -10.90
C PHE A 358 -22.97 -21.45 -11.79
N ASN A 359 -24.29 -21.61 -11.74
CA ASN A 359 -25.03 -22.63 -12.48
C ASN A 359 -25.87 -22.06 -13.64
N GLY A 360 -25.84 -20.73 -13.82
CA GLY A 360 -26.56 -20.03 -14.86
C GLY A 360 -25.85 -18.76 -15.29
N MET A 361 -26.16 -18.30 -16.50
CA MET A 361 -25.66 -17.03 -17.03
C MET A 361 -26.78 -16.28 -17.76
N ALA A 362 -27.02 -15.04 -17.31
CA ALA A 362 -27.98 -14.14 -17.94
C ALA A 362 -27.56 -13.81 -19.39
N GLN A 363 -28.38 -14.26 -20.35
CA GLN A 363 -28.09 -14.14 -21.78
C GLN A 363 -28.00 -12.70 -22.28
N SER A 364 -28.60 -11.74 -21.58
CA SER A 364 -28.53 -10.32 -21.97
C SER A 364 -27.10 -9.77 -21.95
N LEU A 365 -26.24 -10.32 -21.07
CA LEU A 365 -24.85 -9.91 -20.91
C LEU A 365 -24.00 -10.30 -22.12
N CYS A 366 -24.39 -11.35 -22.84
CA CYS A 366 -23.63 -11.89 -23.97
C CYS A 366 -23.67 -11.00 -25.22
N SER A 367 -24.46 -9.92 -25.18
CA SER A 367 -24.56 -8.89 -26.23
C SER A 367 -23.93 -7.55 -25.82
N LYS A 368 -23.21 -7.53 -24.70
CA LYS A 368 -22.54 -6.33 -24.19
C LYS A 368 -21.19 -6.13 -24.85
N ASP A 369 -21.17 -5.67 -26.10
CA ASP A 369 -19.95 -5.58 -26.92
C ASP A 369 -18.76 -4.89 -26.25
N ASN A 370 -18.98 -3.87 -25.41
CA ASN A 370 -17.91 -3.11 -24.73
C ASN A 370 -17.46 -3.74 -23.39
N TRP A 371 -18.03 -4.87 -22.98
CA TRP A 371 -17.62 -5.59 -21.79
C TRP A 371 -16.33 -6.36 -22.01
N MET A 372 -15.62 -6.60 -20.91
CA MET A 372 -14.32 -7.28 -20.89
C MET A 372 -13.33 -6.62 -21.86
N GLY A 373 -13.41 -5.30 -22.03
CA GLY A 373 -12.54 -4.57 -22.96
C GLY A 373 -12.82 -4.85 -24.45
N GLY A 374 -14.01 -5.35 -24.80
CA GLY A 374 -14.39 -5.68 -26.17
C GLY A 374 -14.53 -7.17 -26.43
N GLU A 375 -14.05 -8.03 -25.53
CA GLU A 375 -13.99 -9.49 -25.72
C GLU A 375 -15.39 -10.12 -25.92
N VAL A 376 -16.43 -9.55 -25.31
CA VAL A 376 -17.82 -10.04 -25.48
C VAL A 376 -18.32 -9.90 -26.92
N SER A 377 -17.88 -8.88 -27.67
CA SER A 377 -18.26 -8.73 -29.08
C SER A 377 -17.71 -9.86 -29.98
N VAL A 378 -16.68 -10.57 -29.51
CA VAL A 378 -15.99 -11.65 -30.24
C VAL A 378 -16.49 -13.01 -29.78
N SER A 379 -16.54 -13.23 -28.47
CA SER A 379 -16.80 -14.56 -27.87
C SER A 379 -18.14 -14.67 -27.13
N GLY A 380 -18.96 -13.63 -27.14
CA GLY A 380 -20.25 -13.60 -26.46
C GLY A 380 -20.13 -13.89 -24.96
N CYS A 381 -20.99 -14.76 -24.45
CA CYS A 381 -20.98 -15.20 -23.05
C CYS A 381 -19.62 -15.76 -22.60
N ASN A 382 -18.92 -16.45 -23.50
CA ASN A 382 -17.69 -17.16 -23.17
C ASN A 382 -16.57 -16.19 -22.76
N ALA A 383 -16.60 -14.93 -23.21
CA ALA A 383 -15.67 -13.89 -22.75
C ALA A 383 -15.83 -13.55 -21.25
N ILE A 384 -17.00 -13.84 -20.68
CA ILE A 384 -17.31 -13.61 -19.26
C ILE A 384 -16.99 -14.88 -18.47
N LEU A 385 -17.62 -16.01 -18.78
CA LEU A 385 -17.33 -17.33 -18.20
C LEU A 385 -17.56 -18.43 -19.23
N CYS A 386 -16.70 -19.44 -19.24
CA CYS A 386 -16.89 -20.66 -20.02
C CYS A 386 -18.15 -21.40 -19.57
N PRO A 387 -18.97 -21.96 -20.47
CA PRO A 387 -20.16 -22.73 -20.10
C PRO A 387 -19.80 -24.06 -19.42
N PRO A 388 -20.73 -24.66 -18.65
CA PRO A 388 -20.55 -25.99 -18.09
C PRO A 388 -20.17 -27.03 -19.15
N GLY A 389 -19.30 -27.96 -18.77
CA GLY A 389 -18.68 -28.94 -19.66
C GLY A 389 -17.47 -28.39 -20.43
N THR A 390 -17.14 -27.10 -20.31
CA THR A 390 -15.96 -26.49 -20.92
C THR A 390 -15.10 -25.75 -19.90
N PHE A 391 -13.82 -25.57 -20.19
CA PHE A 391 -12.86 -24.92 -19.30
C PHE A 391 -11.70 -24.27 -20.08
N ASN A 392 -10.92 -23.45 -19.39
CA ASN A 392 -9.52 -23.17 -19.68
C ASN A 392 -8.88 -22.58 -18.41
N ILE A 393 -7.58 -22.31 -18.39
CA ILE A 393 -6.88 -21.81 -17.19
C ILE A 393 -7.41 -20.47 -16.64
N TYR A 394 -8.17 -19.72 -17.44
CA TYR A 394 -8.77 -18.44 -17.04
C TYR A 394 -10.26 -18.56 -16.70
N GLY A 395 -10.89 -19.71 -16.98
CA GLY A 395 -12.34 -19.93 -16.91
C GLY A 395 -13.14 -19.05 -17.86
N ARG A 396 -12.51 -18.42 -18.86
CA ARG A 396 -13.18 -17.56 -19.85
C ARG A 396 -12.37 -17.46 -21.14
N ALA A 397 -13.03 -17.16 -22.25
CA ALA A 397 -12.42 -16.93 -23.55
C ALA A 397 -11.87 -15.51 -23.67
N ALA A 398 -10.69 -15.25 -23.07
CA ALA A 398 -10.04 -13.94 -23.07
C ALA A 398 -9.58 -13.49 -24.47
N SER A 399 -9.36 -14.43 -25.39
CA SER A 399 -8.99 -14.16 -26.78
C SER A 399 -9.41 -15.33 -27.68
N ALA A 400 -9.26 -15.16 -28.99
CA ALA A 400 -9.43 -16.27 -29.93
C ALA A 400 -8.40 -17.40 -29.74
N GLU A 401 -7.26 -17.10 -29.10
CA GLU A 401 -6.19 -18.07 -28.82
C GLU A 401 -6.43 -18.85 -27.51
N THR A 402 -7.37 -18.40 -26.68
CA THR A 402 -7.72 -19.01 -25.40
C THR A 402 -9.20 -19.36 -25.35
N PRO A 403 -9.71 -20.23 -26.24
CA PRO A 403 -11.13 -20.61 -26.26
C PRO A 403 -11.51 -21.40 -25.00
N CYS A 404 -12.82 -21.59 -24.79
CA CYS A 404 -13.31 -22.59 -23.86
C CYS A 404 -13.24 -23.96 -24.53
N GLU A 405 -12.50 -24.89 -23.94
CA GLU A 405 -12.28 -26.23 -24.47
C GLU A 405 -13.20 -27.25 -23.77
N ASP A 406 -13.69 -28.25 -24.49
CA ASP A 406 -14.51 -29.31 -23.91
C ASP A 406 -13.71 -30.14 -22.90
N CYS A 407 -14.36 -30.52 -21.79
CA CYS A 407 -13.77 -31.47 -20.86
C CYS A 407 -13.58 -32.84 -21.50
N PRO A 408 -12.48 -33.56 -21.19
CA PRO A 408 -12.29 -34.94 -21.62
C PRO A 408 -13.43 -35.84 -21.10
N TYR A 409 -13.78 -36.91 -21.82
CA TYR A 409 -14.95 -37.78 -21.54
C TYR A 409 -15.12 -38.30 -20.10
N THR A 410 -14.05 -38.38 -19.32
CA THR A 410 -14.06 -38.88 -17.93
C THR A 410 -14.03 -37.76 -16.88
N TYR A 411 -14.09 -36.50 -17.31
CA TYR A 411 -14.02 -35.31 -16.47
C TYR A 411 -15.21 -34.38 -16.74
N GLU A 412 -15.61 -33.62 -15.73
CA GLU A 412 -16.71 -32.66 -15.77
C GLU A 412 -16.26 -31.28 -15.26
N ALA A 413 -16.90 -30.25 -15.80
CA ALA A 413 -16.83 -28.88 -15.33
C ALA A 413 -18.27 -28.41 -15.10
N ASP A 414 -18.76 -28.55 -13.86
CA ASP A 414 -20.20 -28.40 -13.58
C ASP A 414 -20.71 -26.96 -13.60
N PHE A 415 -19.78 -25.99 -13.49
CA PHE A 415 -20.11 -24.59 -13.28
C PHE A 415 -19.63 -23.71 -14.42
N TYR A 416 -20.28 -22.56 -14.56
CA TYR A 416 -19.79 -21.51 -15.43
C TYR A 416 -18.43 -21.00 -14.93
N GLY A 417 -17.45 -21.02 -15.81
CA GLY A 417 -16.11 -20.50 -15.57
C GLY A 417 -15.21 -21.40 -14.74
N SER A 418 -15.43 -22.72 -14.81
CA SER A 418 -14.47 -23.69 -14.33
C SER A 418 -13.09 -23.49 -14.97
N ILE A 419 -12.05 -23.53 -14.14
CA ILE A 419 -10.65 -23.36 -14.58
C ILE A 419 -9.92 -24.68 -14.84
N GLU A 420 -10.54 -25.78 -14.43
CA GLU A 420 -10.09 -27.15 -14.62
C GLU A 420 -11.30 -28.06 -14.77
N CYS A 421 -11.11 -29.22 -15.40
CA CYS A 421 -12.10 -30.29 -15.35
C CYS A 421 -11.72 -31.25 -14.22
N LEU A 422 -12.70 -31.59 -13.39
CA LEU A 422 -12.53 -32.55 -12.29
C LEU A 422 -13.00 -33.93 -12.76
N PRO A 423 -12.41 -35.04 -12.28
CA PRO A 423 -12.89 -36.36 -12.61
C PRO A 423 -14.38 -36.49 -12.26
N THR A 424 -15.20 -36.95 -13.21
CA THR A 424 -16.58 -37.34 -12.91
C THR A 424 -16.55 -38.34 -11.77
N HIS A 425 -17.33 -38.15 -10.71
CA HIS A 425 -17.36 -39.07 -9.57
C HIS A 425 -17.78 -40.49 -10.02
N THR A 426 -16.82 -41.29 -10.50
CA THR A 426 -16.94 -42.71 -10.85
C THR A 426 -15.69 -43.51 -10.46
N GLU A 427 -14.89 -43.01 -9.53
CA GLU A 427 -14.17 -43.89 -8.61
C GLU A 427 -14.84 -43.74 -7.25
N THR A 428 -15.92 -44.50 -7.03
CA THR A 428 -16.27 -44.89 -5.67
C THR A 428 -15.13 -45.76 -5.15
N TYR A 429 -14.11 -45.14 -4.55
CA TYR A 429 -13.27 -45.86 -3.62
C TYR A 429 -14.21 -46.42 -2.56
N SER A 430 -14.21 -47.73 -2.37
CA SER A 430 -14.82 -48.33 -1.20
C SER A 430 -14.27 -47.67 0.07
N ASP A 431 -15.02 -47.64 1.16
CA ASP A 431 -14.53 -47.12 2.46
C ASP A 431 -13.15 -47.70 2.81
N LYS A 432 -12.90 -48.95 2.39
CA LYS A 432 -11.62 -49.63 2.52
C LYS A 432 -10.49 -48.94 1.73
N GLU A 433 -10.71 -48.57 0.48
CA GLU A 433 -9.69 -47.92 -0.36
C GLU A 433 -9.40 -46.49 0.12
N VAL A 434 -10.41 -45.77 0.58
CA VAL A 434 -10.23 -44.44 1.21
C VAL A 434 -9.41 -44.58 2.49
N LEU A 435 -9.74 -45.54 3.35
CA LEU A 435 -9.00 -45.80 4.58
C LEU A 435 -7.58 -46.31 4.32
N GLN A 436 -7.36 -47.03 3.23
CA GLN A 436 -6.06 -47.55 2.85
C GLN A 436 -5.15 -46.44 2.31
N LEU A 437 -5.68 -45.55 1.48
CA LEU A 437 -4.98 -44.33 1.06
C LEU A 437 -4.67 -43.41 2.25
N PHE A 438 -5.61 -43.25 3.18
CA PHE A 438 -5.38 -42.50 4.41
C PHE A 438 -4.28 -43.15 5.30
N TYR A 439 -4.31 -44.48 5.45
CA TYR A 439 -3.29 -45.23 6.19
C TYR A 439 -1.90 -45.09 5.56
N GLU A 440 -1.79 -45.14 4.24
CA GLU A 440 -0.51 -44.97 3.54
C GLU A 440 0.02 -43.52 3.63
N ALA A 441 -0.86 -42.53 3.42
CA ALA A 441 -0.49 -41.11 3.44
C ALA A 441 -0.09 -40.61 4.85
N THR A 442 -0.65 -41.21 5.91
CA THR A 442 -0.28 -40.90 7.30
C THR A 442 0.94 -41.70 7.80
N GLY A 443 1.56 -42.50 6.94
CA GLY A 443 2.69 -43.34 7.32
C GLY A 443 2.29 -44.45 8.29
N GLY A 444 1.07 -44.97 8.20
CA GLY A 444 0.49 -45.95 9.11
C GLY A 444 1.27 -47.25 9.26
N ALA A 445 2.19 -47.58 8.35
CA ALA A 445 3.14 -48.68 8.50
C ALA A 445 4.22 -48.41 9.58
N HIS A 446 4.35 -47.16 10.04
CA HIS A 446 5.27 -46.69 11.08
C HIS A 446 4.56 -46.27 12.38
N LEU A 447 3.23 -46.37 12.42
CA LEU A 447 2.38 -46.31 13.62
C LEU A 447 2.06 -47.74 14.08
#